data_AF-A0A398AP03-F1
#
_entry.id   AF-A0A398AP03-F1
#
_cell.length_a   1.000
_cell.length_b   1.000
_cell.length_c   1.000
_cell.angle_alpha   90.00
_cell.angle_beta   90.00
_cell.angle_gamma   90.00
#
_symmetry.space_group_name_H-M   'P 1'
#
loop_
_entity.id
_entity.type
_entity.pdbx_description
1 polymer ?
#
loop_
_entity_poly.entity_id
_entity_poly.type
_entity_poly.pdbx_seq_one_letter_code
_entity_poly.pdbx_strand_id
1 'polypeptide(L)'
;MDISSTLLAYSAPAWASFMAGAFLILTLSLSLYLVFDHLSTYKNPEEQMFLIGVILMVPCYSIESFASLVNPSISVDCGILRDCYESFAMYCFDVFVGGGEYVSIPRIN
;
A
#
# COMPACT_ATOMS: atom_id res chain seq x y z
N MET A 1 36.57 -9.59 -12.57
CA MET A 1 35.91 -8.44 -11.94
C MET A 1 34.45 -8.80 -11.82
N ASP A 2 34.08 -9.38 -10.69
CA ASP A 2 32.75 -9.95 -10.45
C ASP A 2 31.75 -8.83 -10.15
N ILE A 3 30.84 -8.60 -11.10
CA ILE A 3 29.77 -7.60 -11.01
C ILE A 3 28.93 -7.77 -9.72
N SER A 4 28.83 -8.99 -9.19
CA SER A 4 28.18 -9.27 -7.89
C SER A 4 28.89 -8.62 -6.70
N SER A 5 30.22 -8.52 -6.70
CA SER A 5 30.99 -7.88 -5.62
C SER A 5 30.90 -6.36 -5.66
N THR A 6 30.75 -5.76 -6.85
CA THR A 6 30.54 -4.31 -7.01
C THR A 6 29.12 -3.88 -6.68
N LEU A 7 28.12 -4.75 -6.89
CA LEU A 7 26.74 -4.50 -6.49
C LEU A 7 26.54 -4.61 -4.97
N LEU A 8 27.22 -5.58 -4.32
CA LEU A 8 27.20 -5.71 -2.85
C LEU A 8 28.05 -4.66 -2.13
N ALA A 9 29.06 -4.08 -2.79
CA ALA A 9 29.91 -3.02 -2.25
C ALA A 9 29.38 -1.60 -2.50
N TYR A 10 28.29 -1.43 -3.26
CA TYR A 10 27.61 -0.15 -3.39
C TYR A 10 26.76 0.11 -2.14
N SER A 11 27.42 0.42 -1.02
CA SER A 11 26.76 1.03 0.12
C SER A 11 26.12 2.32 -0.37
N ALA A 12 24.78 2.35 -0.43
CA ALA A 12 24.06 3.56 -0.80
C ALA A 12 24.65 4.73 -0.01
N PRO A 13 24.95 5.87 -0.68
CA PRO A 13 25.59 6.99 -0.01
C PRO A 13 24.81 7.35 1.25
N ALA A 14 25.50 7.53 2.38
CA ALA A 14 24.84 7.77 3.67
C ALA A 14 23.88 8.98 3.61
N TRP A 15 24.23 10.00 2.82
CA TRP A 15 23.38 11.16 2.56
C TRP A 15 22.10 10.79 1.78
N ALA A 16 22.19 9.90 0.80
CA ALA A 16 21.03 9.46 0.01
C ALA A 16 20.07 8.62 0.86
N SER A 17 20.61 7.74 1.70
CA SER A 17 19.81 6.95 2.65
C SER A 17 19.07 7.84 3.66
N PHE A 18 19.73 8.88 4.16
CA PHE A 18 19.11 9.85 5.08
C PHE A 18 17.96 10.62 4.41
N MET A 19 18.18 11.10 3.18
CA MET A 19 17.14 11.80 2.42
C MET A 19 15.97 10.87 2.09
N ALA A 20 16.24 9.67 1.59
CA ALA A 20 15.21 8.69 1.27
C ALA A 20 14.39 8.29 2.51
N GLY A 21 15.03 8.11 3.66
CA GLY A 21 14.35 7.87 4.94
C GLY A 21 13.48 9.04 5.39
N ALA A 22 13.94 10.28 5.23
CA ALA A 22 13.16 11.47 5.57
C ALA A 22 11.89 11.59 4.70
N PHE A 23 12.02 11.40 3.39
CA PHE A 23 10.87 11.39 2.47
C PHE A 23 9.90 10.23 2.78
N LEU A 24 10.41 9.05 3.13
CA LEU A 24 9.57 7.91 3.53
C LEU A 24 8.74 8.22 4.78
N ILE A 25 9.36 8.81 5.81
CA ILE A 25 8.65 9.20 7.04
C ILE A 25 7.60 10.27 6.76
N LEU A 26 7.92 11.25 5.90
CA LEU A 26 6.96 12.27 5.49
C LEU A 26 5.76 11.66 4.75
N THR A 27 6.00 10.78 3.77
CA THR A 27 4.94 10.10 3.04
C THR A 27 4.05 9.28 3.97
N LEU A 28 4.65 8.52 4.89
CA LEU A 28 3.89 7.72 5.87
C LEU A 28 3.04 8.60 6.79
N SER A 29 3.63 9.67 7.32
CA SER A 29 2.93 10.58 8.24
C SER A 29 1.76 11.28 7.55
N LEU A 30 1.97 11.73 6.31
CA LEU A 30 0.92 12.40 5.53
C LEU A 30 -0.19 11.41 5.13
N SER A 31 0.17 10.21 4.67
CA SER A 31 -0.79 9.16 4.34
C SER A 31 -1.66 8.80 5.54
N LEU A 32 -1.06 8.59 6.72
CA LEU A 32 -1.79 8.32 7.96
C LEU A 32 -2.73 9.47 8.33
N TYR A 33 -2.27 10.73 8.26
CA TYR A 33 -3.10 11.89 8.57
C TYR A 33 -4.34 11.96 7.67
N LEU A 34 -4.19 11.76 6.35
CA LEU A 34 -5.32 11.75 5.43
C LEU A 34 -6.30 10.62 5.73
N VAL A 35 -5.81 9.42 6.06
CA VAL A 35 -6.67 8.30 6.45
C VAL A 35 -7.47 8.63 7.72
N PHE A 36 -6.84 9.22 8.74
CA PHE A 36 -7.53 9.63 9.96
C PHE A 36 -8.60 10.70 9.71
N ASP A 37 -8.30 11.70 8.89
CA ASP A 37 -9.26 12.76 8.54
C ASP A 37 -10.50 12.17 7.82
N HIS A 38 -10.26 11.28 6.86
CA HIS A 38 -11.34 10.58 6.16
C HIS A 38 -12.16 9.70 7.11
N LEU A 39 -11.52 8.92 7.98
CA LEU A 39 -12.23 8.09 8.98
C LEU A 39 -13.02 8.95 9.98
N SER A 40 -12.56 10.16 10.31
CA SER A 40 -13.29 11.07 11.19
C SER A 40 -14.55 11.66 10.54
N THR A 41 -14.60 11.74 9.22
CA THR A 41 -15.74 12.24 8.44
C THR A 41 -16.42 11.09 7.70
N TYR A 42 -16.69 9.98 8.40
CA TYR A 42 -17.26 8.78 7.79
C TYR A 42 -18.75 8.98 7.46
N LYS A 43 -19.06 9.30 6.20
CA LYS A 43 -20.45 9.50 5.72
C LYS A 43 -20.87 8.48 4.67
N ASN A 44 -19.95 8.06 3.80
CA ASN A 44 -20.22 7.12 2.70
C ASN A 44 -19.11 6.06 2.64
N PRO A 45 -19.37 4.82 3.12
CA PRO A 45 -18.33 3.80 3.28
C PRO A 45 -17.71 3.33 1.95
N GLU A 46 -18.50 3.18 0.88
CA GLU A 46 -18.02 2.69 -0.43
C GLU A 46 -16.99 3.64 -1.07
N GLU A 47 -17.33 4.93 -1.16
CA GLU A 47 -16.47 5.93 -1.81
C GLU A 47 -15.16 6.16 -1.02
N GLN A 48 -15.23 6.10 0.30
CA GLN A 48 -14.05 6.30 1.16
C GLN A 48 -13.10 5.10 1.13
N MET A 49 -13.62 3.90 0.94
CA MET A 49 -12.82 2.70 0.80
C MET A 49 -11.87 2.81 -0.41
N PHE A 50 -12.38 3.31 -1.55
CA PHE A 50 -11.55 3.56 -2.74
C PHE A 50 -10.44 4.58 -2.46
N LEU A 51 -10.77 5.67 -1.76
CA LEU A 51 -9.82 6.74 -1.45
C LEU A 51 -8.68 6.27 -0.52
N ILE A 52 -9.00 5.43 0.48
CA ILE A 52 -8.01 4.83 1.38
C ILE A 52 -7.03 3.93 0.60
N GLY A 53 -7.52 3.18 -0.41
CA GLY A 53 -6.66 2.39 -1.29
C GLY A 53 -5.64 3.23 -2.05
N VAL A 54 -6.04 4.39 -2.60
CA VAL A 54 -5.14 5.32 -3.30
C VAL A 54 -4.12 5.94 -2.34
N ILE A 55 -4.55 6.32 -1.13
CA ILE A 55 -3.68 6.93 -0.12
C ILE A 55 -2.63 5.94 0.42
N LEU A 56 -2.98 4.65 0.54
CA LEU A 56 -2.07 3.58 0.95
C LEU A 56 -1.12 3.13 -0.16
N MET A 57 -1.43 3.42 -1.43
CA MET A 57 -0.55 3.12 -2.56
C MET A 57 0.78 3.92 -2.46
N VAL A 58 0.70 5.22 -2.16
CA VAL A 58 1.86 6.12 -2.07
C VAL A 58 2.94 5.68 -1.05
N PRO A 59 2.61 5.31 0.20
CA PRO A 59 3.61 4.82 1.15
C PRO A 59 4.16 3.44 0.77
N CYS A 60 3.37 2.54 0.18
CA CYS A 60 3.88 1.24 -0.29
C CYS A 60 4.98 1.42 -1.33
N TYR A 61 4.80 2.31 -2.31
CA TYR A 61 5.83 2.61 -3.31
C TYR A 61 7.06 3.31 -2.72
N SER A 62 6.86 4.17 -1.72
CA SER A 62 7.98 4.81 -1.02
C SER A 62 8.81 3.80 -0.23
N ILE A 63 8.16 2.82 0.40
CA ILE A 63 8.82 1.72 1.12
C ILE A 63 9.57 0.82 0.14
N GLU A 64 8.97 0.45 -0.99
CA GLU A 64 9.64 -0.37 -2.02
C GLU A 64 10.91 0.33 -2.54
N SER A 65 10.80 1.64 -2.83
CA SER A 65 11.92 2.45 -3.30
C SER A 65 13.05 2.53 -2.27
N PHE A 66 12.73 2.71 -0.98
CA PHE A 66 13.72 2.71 0.10
C PHE A 66 14.30 1.30 0.35
N ALA A 67 13.47 0.26 0.29
CA ALA A 67 13.88 -1.13 0.44
C ALA A 67 14.89 -1.54 -0.65
N SER A 68 14.63 -1.17 -1.91
CA SER A 68 15.55 -1.38 -3.04
C SER A 68 16.91 -0.70 -2.83
N LEU A 69 16.93 0.45 -2.14
CA LEU A 69 18.16 1.16 -1.79
C LEU A 69 18.96 0.46 -0.68
N VAL A 70 18.28 -0.18 0.29
CA VAL A 70 18.91 -0.72 1.51
C VAL A 70 19.22 -2.21 1.38
N ASN A 71 18.24 -3.03 1.03
CA ASN A 71 18.41 -4.49 0.92
C ASN A 71 17.28 -5.13 0.08
N PRO A 72 17.61 -5.92 -0.96
CA PRO A 72 16.61 -6.59 -1.79
C PRO A 72 15.77 -7.63 -1.03
N SER A 73 16.20 -8.11 0.15
CA SER A 73 15.39 -9.02 0.99
C SER A 73 14.13 -8.39 1.59
N ILE A 74 14.12 -7.06 1.77
CA ILE A 74 12.94 -6.31 2.27
C ILE A 74 11.83 -6.24 1.20
N SER A 75 12.14 -6.59 -0.06
CA SER A 75 11.16 -6.72 -1.15
C SER A 75 10.02 -7.70 -0.79
N VAL A 76 10.29 -8.72 0.04
CA VAL A 76 9.28 -9.71 0.45
C VAL A 76 8.20 -9.10 1.35
N ASP A 77 8.56 -8.24 2.31
CA ASP A 77 7.59 -7.55 3.17
C ASP A 77 6.71 -6.58 2.36
N CYS A 78 7.27 -5.97 1.32
CA CYS A 78 6.53 -5.11 0.40
C CYS A 78 5.55 -5.90 -0.48
N GLY A 79 5.87 -7.17 -0.79
CA GLY A 79 4.97 -8.10 -1.46
C GLY A 79 3.70 -8.36 -0.65
N ILE A 80 3.83 -8.59 0.66
CA ILE A 80 2.70 -8.84 1.56
C ILE A 80 1.75 -7.64 1.63
N LEU A 81 2.28 -6.41 1.67
CA LEU A 81 1.47 -5.19 1.64
C LEU A 81 0.68 -5.04 0.33
N ARG A 82 1.28 -5.41 -0.80
CA ARG A 82 0.61 -5.42 -2.10
C ARG A 82 -0.49 -6.48 -2.17
N ASP A 83 -0.24 -7.66 -1.62
CA ASP A 83 -1.22 -8.76 -1.57
C ASP A 83 -2.40 -8.37 -0.64
N CYS A 84 -2.15 -7.67 0.47
CA CYS A 84 -3.20 -7.07 1.30
C CYS A 84 -4.02 -6.02 0.55
N TYR A 85 -3.38 -5.14 -0.24
CA TYR A 85 -4.10 -4.19 -1.09
C TYR A 85 -5.00 -4.90 -2.11
N GLU A 86 -4.51 -5.97 -2.75
CA GLU A 86 -5.29 -6.75 -3.71
C GLU A 86 -6.52 -7.39 -3.05
N SER A 87 -6.37 -7.90 -1.82
CA SER A 87 -7.50 -8.42 -1.04
C SER A 87 -8.53 -7.36 -0.65
N PHE A 88 -8.07 -6.13 -0.36
CA PHE A 88 -8.95 -4.99 -0.08
C PHE A 88 -9.69 -4.54 -1.34
N ALA A 89 -9.02 -4.52 -2.49
CA ALA A 89 -9.66 -4.25 -3.78
C ALA A 89 -10.73 -5.31 -4.10
N MET A 90 -10.46 -6.59 -3.84
CA MET A 90 -11.46 -7.66 -3.99
C MET A 90 -12.65 -7.49 -3.04
N TYR A 91 -12.45 -7.01 -1.82
CA TYR A 91 -13.57 -6.67 -0.92
C TYR A 91 -14.45 -5.55 -1.51
N CYS A 92 -13.87 -4.50 -2.12
CA CYS A 92 -14.67 -3.48 -2.82
C CYS A 92 -15.50 -4.09 -3.95
N PHE A 93 -14.88 -4.99 -4.75
CA PHE A 93 -15.57 -5.67 -5.84
C PHE A 93 -16.70 -6.58 -5.35
N ASP A 94 -16.47 -7.32 -4.26
CA ASP A 94 -17.47 -8.21 -3.67
C ASP A 94 -18.67 -7.44 -3.10
N VAL A 95 -18.43 -6.28 -2.48
CA VAL A 95 -19.52 -5.40 -2.01
C VAL A 95 -20.31 -4.80 -3.18
N PHE A 96 -19.63 -4.33 -4.23
CA PHE A 96 -20.27 -3.74 -5.42
C PHE A 96 -21.06 -4.76 -6.24
N VAL A 97 -20.52 -5.97 -6.43
CA VAL A 97 -21.17 -7.06 -7.21
C VAL A 97 -22.17 -7.84 -6.36
N GLY A 98 -21.80 -8.20 -5.13
CA GLY A 98 -22.61 -8.99 -4.20
C GLY A 98 -23.86 -8.25 -3.71
N GLY A 99 -23.92 -6.92 -3.80
CA GLY A 99 -25.13 -6.13 -3.58
C GLY A 99 -26.34 -6.53 -4.46
N GLY A 100 -26.14 -7.35 -5.51
CA GLY A 100 -27.20 -7.93 -6.33
C GLY A 100 -27.71 -9.32 -5.91
N GLU A 101 -26.96 -10.10 -5.13
CA GLU A 101 -27.27 -11.53 -4.88
C GLU A 101 -27.97 -11.82 -3.54
N TYR A 102 -27.94 -10.90 -2.57
CA TYR A 102 -28.74 -11.03 -1.33
C TYR A 102 -30.26 -10.81 -1.55
N VAL A 103 -30.68 -10.46 -2.77
CA VAL A 103 -32.09 -10.27 -3.17
C VAL A 103 -32.66 -11.47 -3.96
N SER A 104 -31.89 -12.53 -4.22
CA SER A 104 -32.35 -13.63 -5.08
C SER A 104 -32.07 -15.04 -4.54
N ILE A 105 -32.54 -15.38 -3.34
CA ILE A 105 -32.78 -16.80 -2.96
C ILE A 105 -33.98 -16.89 -1.99
N PRO A 106 -34.94 -17.84 -2.16
CA PRO A 106 -35.78 -18.11 -3.32
C PRO A 106 -37.26 -17.80 -2.95
N ARG A 107 -38.03 -17.16 -3.84
CA ARG A 107 -39.50 -17.20 -3.70
C ARG A 107 -39.97 -18.59 -4.13
N ILE A 108 -39.91 -19.54 -3.20
CA ILE A 108 -40.70 -20.77 -3.26
C ILE A 108 -42.18 -20.39 -3.24
N ASN A 109 -42.82 -20.40 -4.41
CA ASN A 109 -44.24 -20.71 -4.59
C ASN A 109 -44.44 -21.32 -5.98
#